data_AF-R9KSB5-F1
#
_entry.id   AF-R9KSB5-F1
#
_cell.length_a   1.000
_cell.length_b   1.000
_cell.length_c   1.000
_cell.angle_alpha   90.00
_cell.angle_beta   90.00
_cell.angle_gamma   90.00
#
_symmetry.space_group_name_H-M   'P 1'
#
loop_
_entity.id
_entity.type
_entity.pdbx_description
1 polymer ?
#
loop_
_entity_poly.entity_id
_entity_poly.type
_entity_poly.pdbx_seq_one_letter_code
_entity_poly.pdbx_strand_id
1 'polypeptide(L)'
;MSESVFIRLFAGVPSDYFEAIPLIPFGQWLLPIGFFLLTVGFYAERNRKVEIFSLYRYGTVSDWWTRHFVKRVIFGIKTAILLLLIVLTCDIVMGKLILLSAGLLAKISVLWLFHSISMAAFFVLLDLFPIRRFVPGILFLLEGVTFMIGCRICAVSHAMYGMWGMYLRSSLNETGGFPVGVIIVTEAVLLAASFAVGREYLKKETDYI
;
A
#
# COMPACT_ATOMS: atom_id res chain seq x y z
N MET A 1 -13.74 -13.50 -21.95
CA MET A 1 -12.73 -12.60 -22.55
C MET A 1 -11.45 -12.71 -21.74
N SER A 2 -10.28 -12.82 -22.39
CA SER A 2 -8.98 -12.95 -21.74
C SER A 2 -8.48 -11.57 -21.27
N GLU A 3 -8.78 -11.18 -20.04
CA GLU A 3 -8.22 -9.96 -19.45
C GLU A 3 -6.74 -10.12 -19.09
N SER A 4 -6.02 -8.99 -19.08
CA SER A 4 -4.64 -8.86 -18.60
C SER A 4 -4.58 -9.19 -17.10
N VAL A 5 -3.52 -9.91 -16.70
CA VAL A 5 -3.26 -10.24 -15.30
C VAL A 5 -2.93 -8.98 -14.51
N PHE A 6 -2.22 -8.02 -15.13
CA PHE A 6 -1.94 -6.71 -14.55
C PHE A 6 -3.21 -5.97 -14.14
N ILE A 7 -4.21 -5.91 -15.02
CA ILE A 7 -5.48 -5.23 -14.70
C ILE A 7 -6.17 -5.92 -13.53
N ARG A 8 -6.24 -7.25 -13.54
CA ARG A 8 -6.89 -8.02 -12.46
C ARG A 8 -6.26 -7.83 -11.09
N LEU A 9 -4.94 -7.76 -11.04
CA LEU A 9 -4.22 -7.67 -9.77
C LEU A 9 -4.07 -6.23 -9.28
N PHE A 10 -3.88 -5.26 -10.18
CA PHE A 10 -3.51 -3.90 -9.78
C PHE A 10 -4.55 -2.83 -10.07
N ALA A 11 -5.53 -3.07 -10.95
CA ALA A 11 -6.51 -2.04 -11.26
C ALA A 11 -7.60 -1.89 -10.18
N GLY A 12 -7.66 -2.84 -9.25
CA GLY A 12 -8.71 -2.93 -8.25
C GLY A 12 -9.97 -3.58 -8.79
N VAL A 13 -11.08 -3.36 -8.08
CA VAL A 13 -12.36 -4.01 -8.40
C VAL A 13 -13.23 -3.14 -9.33
N PRO A 14 -13.77 -3.72 -10.43
CA PRO A 14 -14.66 -3.00 -11.38
C PRO A 14 -15.91 -2.39 -10.74
N SER A 15 -16.48 -1.38 -11.39
CA SER A 15 -17.65 -0.59 -10.96
C SER A 15 -18.99 -1.35 -10.95
N ASP A 16 -19.10 -2.44 -11.73
CA ASP A 16 -20.37 -3.18 -11.93
C ASP A 16 -20.92 -3.90 -10.68
N TYR A 17 -20.18 -3.92 -9.56
CA TYR A 17 -20.52 -4.65 -8.34
C TYR A 17 -20.93 -3.73 -7.20
N PHE A 18 -22.04 -3.01 -7.37
CA PHE A 18 -22.73 -2.40 -6.23
C PHE A 18 -23.65 -3.44 -5.57
N GLU A 19 -23.79 -3.39 -4.25
CA GLU A 19 -24.62 -4.28 -3.41
C GLU A 19 -24.16 -5.74 -3.22
N ALA A 20 -23.24 -6.24 -4.05
CA ALA A 20 -22.61 -7.56 -3.87
C ALA A 20 -21.08 -7.41 -3.77
N ILE A 21 -20.45 -8.10 -2.81
CA ILE A 21 -18.99 -8.14 -2.69
C ILE A 21 -18.46 -9.10 -3.76
N PRO A 22 -17.72 -8.64 -4.78
CA PRO A 22 -17.21 -9.51 -5.83
C PRO A 22 -15.98 -10.27 -5.32
N LEU A 23 -16.21 -11.42 -4.70
CA LEU A 23 -15.17 -12.21 -4.02
C LEU A 23 -13.95 -12.51 -4.90
N ILE A 24 -14.15 -12.80 -6.19
CA ILE A 24 -13.06 -13.13 -7.11
C ILE A 24 -12.18 -11.91 -7.41
N PRO A 25 -12.71 -10.79 -7.98
CA PRO A 25 -11.94 -9.56 -8.15
C PRO A 25 -11.31 -9.03 -6.86
N PHE A 26 -12.02 -9.14 -5.74
CA PHE A 26 -11.53 -8.71 -4.45
C PHE A 26 -10.33 -9.56 -3.98
N GLY A 27 -10.42 -10.89 -4.10
CA GLY A 27 -9.29 -11.78 -3.81
C GLY A 27 -8.09 -11.53 -4.73
N GLN A 28 -8.33 -11.23 -6.01
CA GLN A 28 -7.28 -10.87 -6.96
C GLN A 28 -6.58 -9.56 -6.58
N TRP A 29 -7.33 -8.56 -6.12
CA TRP A 29 -6.78 -7.30 -5.61
C TRP A 29 -5.97 -7.48 -4.31
N LEU A 30 -6.48 -8.27 -3.37
CA LEU A 30 -5.79 -8.51 -2.10
C LEU A 30 -4.49 -9.32 -2.26
N LEU A 31 -4.39 -10.15 -3.28
CA LEU A 31 -3.23 -11.01 -3.49
C LEU A 31 -1.89 -10.24 -3.55
N PRO A 32 -1.69 -9.24 -4.42
CA PRO A 32 -0.45 -8.47 -4.45
C PRO A 32 -0.22 -7.67 -3.16
N ILE A 33 -1.26 -7.17 -2.49
CA ILE A 33 -1.15 -6.50 -1.18
C ILE A 33 -0.62 -7.48 -0.12
N GLY A 34 -1.15 -8.69 -0.09
CA GLY A 34 -0.70 -9.76 0.81
C GLY A 34 0.77 -10.10 0.58
N PHE A 35 1.18 -10.31 -0.68
CA PHE A 35 2.58 -10.57 -1.03
C PHE A 35 3.51 -9.41 -0.67
N PHE A 36 3.05 -8.18 -0.88
CA PHE A 36 3.78 -6.98 -0.50
C PHE A 36 4.02 -6.92 1.02
N LEU A 37 2.96 -7.02 1.81
CA LEU A 37 3.02 -6.95 3.28
C LEU A 37 3.81 -8.13 3.87
N LEU A 38 3.67 -9.33 3.31
CA LEU A 38 4.46 -10.49 3.71
C LEU A 38 5.95 -10.25 3.50
N THR A 39 6.33 -9.72 2.33
CA THR A 39 7.73 -9.47 1.96
C THR A 39 8.34 -8.38 2.84
N VAL A 40 7.62 -7.26 3.03
CA VAL A 40 8.04 -6.16 3.91
C VAL A 40 8.14 -6.64 5.36
N GLY A 41 7.16 -7.40 5.85
CA GLY A 41 7.15 -7.96 7.20
C GLY A 41 8.29 -8.95 7.46
N PHE A 42 8.55 -9.86 6.52
CA PHE A 42 9.66 -10.80 6.62
C PHE A 42 11.02 -10.08 6.66
N TYR A 43 11.21 -9.08 5.80
CA TYR A 43 12.43 -8.29 5.77
C TYR A 43 12.62 -7.49 7.07
N ALA A 44 11.55 -6.89 7.60
CA ALA A 44 11.55 -6.19 8.88
C ALA A 44 11.97 -7.10 10.05
N GLU A 45 11.38 -8.29 10.15
CA GLU A 45 11.71 -9.27 11.18
C GLU A 45 13.17 -9.72 11.11
N ARG A 46 13.69 -9.96 9.89
CA ARG A 46 15.10 -10.32 9.66
C ARG A 46 16.03 -9.19 10.11
N ASN A 47 15.72 -7.96 9.71
CA ASN A 47 16.54 -6.79 10.04
C ASN A 47 16.52 -6.46 11.53
N ARG A 48 15.43 -6.77 12.26
CA ARG A 48 15.35 -6.50 13.70
C ARG A 48 16.49 -7.14 14.48
N LYS A 49 16.87 -8.36 14.12
CA LYS A 49 18.00 -9.08 14.76
C LYS A 49 19.33 -8.32 14.61
N VAL A 50 19.46 -7.53 13.56
CA VAL A 50 20.65 -6.71 13.26
C VAL A 50 20.50 -5.29 13.81
N GLU A 51 19.28 -4.74 13.82
CA GLU A 51 18.99 -3.36 14.24
C GLU A 51 19.11 -3.14 15.75
N ILE A 52 19.00 -4.19 16.59
CA ILE A 52 19.29 -4.10 18.04
C ILE A 52 20.68 -3.49 18.29
N PHE A 53 21.66 -3.78 17.42
CA PHE A 53 23.02 -3.23 17.53
C PHE A 53 23.19 -1.86 16.86
N SER A 54 22.15 -1.36 16.17
CA SER A 54 22.23 -0.11 15.40
C SER A 54 21.89 1.14 16.21
N LEU A 55 21.05 1.03 17.24
CA LEU A 55 20.63 2.16 18.08
C LEU A 55 21.82 2.90 18.69
N TYR A 56 22.86 2.17 19.10
CA TYR A 56 24.08 2.74 19.70
C TYR A 56 24.92 3.59 18.72
N ARG A 57 24.70 3.43 17.40
CA ARG A 57 25.48 4.11 16.36
C ARG A 57 24.91 5.47 15.98
N TYR A 58 23.65 5.74 16.29
CA TYR A 58 22.99 6.98 15.94
C TYR A 58 22.92 7.87 17.17
N GLY A 59 23.63 9.01 17.11
CA GLY A 59 23.77 9.90 18.27
C GLY A 59 22.44 10.41 18.84
N THR A 60 21.37 10.48 18.03
CA THR A 60 20.02 10.83 18.49
C THR A 60 18.96 9.84 18.00
N VAL A 61 17.90 9.68 18.80
CA VAL A 61 16.72 8.87 18.45
C VAL A 61 16.01 9.42 17.22
N SER A 62 16.02 10.74 17.03
CA SER A 62 15.47 11.39 15.83
C SER A 62 16.22 11.02 14.55
N ASP A 63 17.56 10.96 14.61
CA ASP A 63 18.39 10.59 13.45
C ASP A 63 18.26 9.10 13.14
N TRP A 64 18.18 8.27 14.18
CA TRP A 64 17.87 6.85 14.04
C TRP A 64 16.52 6.66 13.34
N TRP A 65 15.46 7.29 13.87
CA TRP A 65 14.11 7.19 13.31
C TRP A 65 14.06 7.61 11.85
N THR A 66 14.71 8.73 11.51
CA THR A 66 14.75 9.23 10.13
C THR A 66 15.34 8.21 9.18
N ARG A 67 16.50 7.64 9.52
CA ARG A 67 17.16 6.64 8.67
C ARG A 67 16.42 5.31 8.64
N HIS A 68 15.88 4.89 9.78
CA HIS A 68 15.09 3.67 9.89
C HIS A 68 13.83 3.74 9.02
N PHE A 69 13.08 4.85 9.13
CA PHE A 69 11.88 5.10 8.36
C PHE A 69 12.17 5.15 6.86
N VAL A 70 13.11 5.99 6.44
CA VAL A 70 13.47 6.14 5.02
C VAL A 70 13.95 4.81 4.43
N LYS A 71 14.81 4.06 5.14
CA LYS A 71 15.33 2.77 4.67
C LYS A 71 14.19 1.77 4.41
N ARG A 72 13.22 1.69 5.32
CA ARG A 72 12.10 0.73 5.21
C ARG A 72 11.06 1.15 4.18
N VAL A 73 10.76 2.45 4.05
CA VAL A 73 9.91 2.95 2.98
C VAL A 73 10.55 2.70 1.60
N ILE A 74 11.86 2.95 1.44
CA ILE A 74 12.57 2.63 0.20
C ILE A 74 12.51 1.13 -0.11
N PHE A 75 12.62 0.26 0.90
CA PHE A 75 12.45 -1.18 0.69
C PHE A 75 11.04 -1.51 0.20
N GLY A 76 10.00 -0.94 0.82
CA GLY A 76 8.62 -1.05 0.33
C GLY A 76 8.48 -0.60 -1.12
N ILE A 77 9.00 0.57 -1.50
CA ILE A 77 8.99 1.06 -2.89
C ILE A 77 9.62 0.03 -3.84
N LYS A 78 10.78 -0.52 -3.49
CA LYS A 78 11.45 -1.54 -4.31
C LYS A 78 10.59 -2.80 -4.47
N THR A 79 9.96 -3.27 -3.39
CA THR A 79 9.04 -4.41 -3.43
C THR A 79 7.82 -4.14 -4.32
N ALA A 80 7.22 -2.96 -4.22
CA ALA A 80 6.08 -2.58 -5.05
C ALA A 80 6.42 -2.53 -6.54
N ILE A 81 7.57 -1.92 -6.89
CA ILE A 81 8.08 -1.87 -8.27
C ILE A 81 8.37 -3.29 -8.77
N LEU A 82 8.99 -4.14 -7.95
CA LEU A 82 9.28 -5.52 -8.33
C LEU A 82 8.00 -6.32 -8.63
N LEU A 83 6.95 -6.16 -7.83
CA LEU A 83 5.65 -6.80 -8.08
C LEU A 83 5.03 -6.33 -9.40
N LEU A 84 5.06 -5.03 -9.70
CA LEU A 84 4.59 -4.50 -10.98
C LEU A 84 5.35 -5.14 -12.16
N LEU A 85 6.69 -5.20 -12.07
CA LEU A 85 7.54 -5.77 -13.11
C LEU A 85 7.27 -7.26 -13.32
N ILE A 86 7.15 -8.05 -12.25
CA ILE A 86 6.87 -9.49 -12.33
C ILE A 86 5.58 -9.73 -13.11
N VAL A 87 4.50 -9.05 -12.74
CA VAL A 87 3.18 -9.24 -13.38
C VAL A 87 3.17 -8.71 -14.81
N LEU A 88 3.86 -7.59 -15.08
CA LEU A 88 4.01 -7.09 -16.44
C LEU A 88 4.76 -8.09 -17.32
N THR A 89 5.82 -8.72 -16.81
CA THR A 89 6.51 -9.81 -17.50
C THR A 89 5.58 -11.01 -17.75
N CYS A 90 4.72 -11.38 -16.80
CA CYS A 90 3.72 -12.42 -17.03
C CYS A 90 2.78 -12.07 -18.19
N ASP A 91 2.27 -10.84 -18.25
CA ASP A 91 1.40 -10.41 -19.36
C ASP A 91 2.14 -10.38 -20.71
N ILE A 92 3.43 -10.03 -20.72
CA ILE A 92 4.28 -10.11 -21.92
C ILE A 92 4.41 -11.56 -22.40
N VAL A 93 4.75 -12.48 -21.50
CA VAL A 93 4.91 -13.92 -21.81
C VAL A 93 3.60 -14.54 -22.28
N MET A 94 2.46 -14.10 -21.74
CA MET A 94 1.13 -14.56 -22.16
C MET A 94 0.63 -13.88 -23.45
N GLY A 95 1.40 -12.99 -24.08
CA GLY A 95 0.98 -12.26 -25.28
C GLY A 95 -0.15 -11.26 -25.04
N LYS A 96 -0.39 -10.86 -23.79
CA LYS A 96 -1.51 -9.99 -23.38
C LYS A 96 -1.17 -8.51 -23.35
N LEU A 97 0.08 -8.13 -23.64
CA LEU A 97 0.53 -6.74 -23.61
C LEU A 97 -0.30 -5.83 -24.55
N ILE A 98 -0.78 -6.38 -25.67
CA ILE A 98 -1.60 -5.65 -26.66
C ILE A 98 -2.93 -5.15 -26.07
N LEU A 99 -3.40 -5.76 -24.98
CA LEU A 99 -4.64 -5.36 -24.28
C LEU A 99 -4.44 -4.18 -23.33
N LEU A 100 -3.20 -3.76 -23.06
CA LEU A 100 -2.85 -2.68 -22.15
C LEU A 100 -2.50 -1.42 -22.93
N SER A 101 -3.34 -0.38 -22.82
CA SER A 101 -2.91 0.94 -23.29
C SER A 101 -1.83 1.50 -22.36
N ALA A 102 -0.80 2.13 -22.94
CA ALA A 102 0.30 2.72 -22.16
C ALA A 102 -0.20 3.73 -21.11
N GLY A 103 -1.25 4.49 -21.45
CA GLY A 103 -1.88 5.43 -20.52
C GLY A 103 -2.57 4.75 -19.34
N LEU A 104 -3.33 3.68 -19.57
CA LEU A 104 -3.99 2.92 -18.50
C LEU A 104 -2.96 2.24 -17.59
N LEU A 105 -1.93 1.63 -18.18
CA LEU A 105 -0.82 1.03 -17.45
C LEU A 105 -0.15 2.04 -16.51
N ALA A 106 0.16 3.23 -17.02
CA ALA A 106 0.79 4.29 -16.24
C ALA A 106 -0.09 4.76 -15.08
N LYS A 107 -1.39 4.99 -15.32
CA LYS A 107 -2.35 5.43 -14.31
C LYS A 107 -2.46 4.44 -13.14
N ILE A 108 -2.66 3.16 -13.45
CA ILE A 108 -2.75 2.09 -12.45
C ILE A 108 -1.44 1.95 -11.68
N SER A 109 -0.29 1.99 -12.38
CA SER A 109 1.02 1.88 -11.75
C SER A 109 1.28 3.01 -10.75
N VAL A 110 0.94 4.25 -11.11
CA VAL A 110 1.10 5.41 -10.22
C VAL A 110 0.26 5.23 -8.96
N LEU A 111 -1.03 4.90 -9.11
CA LEU A 111 -1.92 4.72 -7.97
C LEU A 111 -1.46 3.57 -7.05
N TRP A 112 -1.07 2.43 -7.64
CA TRP A 112 -0.50 1.30 -6.91
C TRP A 112 0.74 1.68 -6.10
N LEU A 113 1.64 2.49 -6.68
CA LEU A 113 2.86 2.93 -6.00
C LEU A 113 2.56 3.84 -4.82
N PHE A 114 1.67 4.83 -4.97
CA PHE A 114 1.30 5.71 -3.86
C PHE A 114 0.68 4.94 -2.70
N HIS A 115 -0.22 4.01 -3.01
CA HIS A 115 -0.85 3.15 -2.02
C HIS A 115 0.15 2.19 -1.34
N SER A 116 1.08 1.61 -2.10
CA SER A 116 2.14 0.78 -1.53
C SER A 116 3.09 1.57 -0.63
N ILE A 117 3.36 2.84 -0.97
CA ILE A 117 4.20 3.74 -0.18
C ILE A 117 3.53 4.07 1.15
N SER A 118 2.25 4.40 1.16
CA SER A 118 1.51 4.67 2.40
C SER A 118 1.39 3.43 3.26
N MET A 119 1.15 2.25 2.66
CA MET A 119 1.15 0.97 3.37
C MET A 119 2.51 0.64 3.99
N ALA A 120 3.62 0.92 3.28
CA ALA A 120 4.95 0.80 3.87
C ALA A 120 5.16 1.78 5.04
N ALA A 121 4.70 3.02 4.91
CA ALA A 121 4.83 4.03 5.95
C ALA A 121 4.06 3.63 7.22
N PHE A 122 2.81 3.18 7.05
CA PHE A 122 1.99 2.66 8.14
C PHE A 122 2.59 1.41 8.77
N PHE A 123 3.12 0.50 7.96
CA PHE A 123 3.83 -0.67 8.46
C PHE A 123 4.97 -0.25 9.40
N VAL A 124 5.81 0.71 8.99
CA VAL A 124 6.94 1.17 9.81
C VAL A 124 6.48 1.83 11.10
N LEU A 125 5.45 2.67 11.04
CA LEU A 125 4.87 3.28 12.23
C LEU A 125 4.34 2.21 13.19
N LEU A 126 3.53 1.27 12.69
CA LEU A 126 2.91 0.25 13.52
C LEU A 126 3.94 -0.76 14.09
N ASP A 127 5.06 -0.95 13.42
CA ASP A 127 6.18 -1.79 13.88
C ASP A 127 6.87 -1.23 15.14
N LEU A 128 6.64 0.05 15.48
CA LEU A 128 7.10 0.64 16.75
C LEU A 128 6.34 0.11 17.97
N PHE A 129 5.10 -0.34 17.79
CA PHE A 129 4.22 -0.69 18.90
C PHE A 129 4.35 -2.17 19.31
N PRO A 130 3.90 -2.57 20.51
CA PRO A 130 3.97 -3.95 21.00
C PRO A 130 3.25 -4.98 20.11
N ILE A 131 2.28 -4.53 19.30
CA ILE A 131 1.51 -5.36 18.37
C ILE A 131 2.21 -5.63 17.03
N ARG A 132 3.47 -5.20 16.89
CA ARG A 132 4.27 -5.28 15.65
C ARG A 132 4.25 -6.62 14.90
N ARG A 133 4.19 -7.75 15.61
CA ARG A 133 4.13 -9.10 15.01
C ARG A 133 2.89 -9.32 14.13
N PHE A 134 1.80 -8.62 14.45
CA PHE A 134 0.52 -8.76 13.75
C PHE A 134 0.32 -7.69 12.68
N VAL A 135 1.25 -6.74 12.53
CA VAL A 135 1.09 -5.58 11.63
C VAL A 135 0.79 -5.97 10.18
N PRO A 136 1.48 -6.94 9.54
CA PRO A 136 1.09 -7.38 8.20
C PRO A 136 -0.38 -7.83 8.13
N GLY A 137 -0.82 -8.60 9.12
CA GLY A 137 -2.19 -9.09 9.18
C GLY A 137 -3.20 -7.98 9.46
N ILE A 138 -2.88 -7.05 10.36
CA ILE A 138 -3.73 -5.90 10.68
C ILE A 138 -3.91 -5.01 9.45
N LEU A 139 -2.83 -4.68 8.74
CA LEU A 139 -2.90 -3.86 7.53
C LEU A 139 -3.64 -4.58 6.40
N PHE A 140 -3.44 -5.89 6.24
CA PHE A 140 -4.18 -6.69 5.26
C PHE A 140 -5.69 -6.75 5.57
N LEU A 141 -6.05 -6.94 6.84
CA LEU A 141 -7.44 -6.92 7.27
C LEU A 141 -8.05 -5.52 7.13
N LEU A 142 -7.27 -4.47 7.42
CA LEU A 142 -7.70 -3.10 7.25
C LEU A 142 -8.05 -2.84 5.78
N GLU A 143 -7.19 -3.26 4.84
CA GLU A 143 -7.46 -3.21 3.40
C GLU A 143 -8.76 -3.91 3.02
N GLY A 144 -8.95 -5.13 3.53
CA GLY A 144 -10.15 -5.90 3.20
C GLY A 144 -11.43 -5.31 3.79
N VAL A 145 -11.38 -4.84 5.04
CA VAL A 145 -12.54 -4.27 5.74
C VAL A 145 -12.91 -2.92 5.16
N THR A 146 -11.94 -2.05 4.86
CA THR A 146 -12.21 -0.74 4.26
C THR A 146 -12.86 -0.89 2.88
N PHE A 147 -12.40 -1.85 2.08
CA PHE A 147 -13.03 -2.21 0.82
C PHE A 147 -14.49 -2.65 1.01
N MET A 148 -14.76 -3.57 1.94
CA MET A 148 -16.11 -4.08 2.19
C MET A 148 -17.07 -2.98 2.67
N ILE A 149 -16.60 -2.09 3.55
CA ILE A 149 -17.40 -0.95 4.03
C ILE A 149 -17.70 0.01 2.87
N GLY A 150 -16.69 0.33 2.04
CA GLY A 150 -16.89 1.13 0.85
C GLY A 150 -17.95 0.52 -0.08
N CYS A 151 -17.91 -0.80 -0.27
CA CYS A 151 -18.89 -1.56 -1.08
C CYS A 151 -20.33 -1.45 -0.59
N ARG A 152 -20.52 -1.30 0.73
CA ARG A 152 -21.84 -1.24 1.34
C ARG A 152 -22.37 0.18 1.54
N ILE A 153 -21.49 1.16 1.77
CA ILE A 153 -21.89 2.50 2.20
C ILE A 153 -21.39 3.56 1.22
N CYS A 154 -22.18 3.84 0.18
CA CYS A 154 -21.84 4.78 -0.91
C CYS A 154 -21.40 6.17 -0.41
N ALA A 155 -22.00 6.66 0.68
CA ALA A 155 -21.65 7.95 1.28
C ALA A 155 -20.20 8.01 1.81
N VAL A 156 -19.74 6.95 2.48
CA VAL A 156 -18.36 6.87 3.04
C VAL A 156 -17.36 6.41 1.98
N SER A 157 -17.88 5.75 0.95
CA SER A 157 -17.16 5.25 -0.21
C SER A 157 -16.35 6.32 -0.95
N HIS A 158 -16.81 7.57 -0.98
CA HIS A 158 -16.08 8.69 -1.60
C HIS A 158 -14.76 9.00 -0.89
N ALA A 159 -14.71 8.80 0.43
CA ALA A 159 -13.46 8.91 1.19
C ALA A 159 -12.65 7.62 1.10
N MET A 160 -13.30 6.45 1.24
CA MET A 160 -12.61 5.16 1.39
C MET A 160 -12.12 4.54 0.08
N TYR A 161 -12.82 4.71 -1.05
CA TYR A 161 -12.43 4.06 -2.30
C TYR A 161 -11.32 4.75 -3.07
N GLY A 162 -11.27 6.08 -2.96
CA GLY A 162 -10.14 6.83 -3.49
C GLY A 162 -8.85 6.43 -2.80
N MET A 163 -8.88 6.20 -1.48
CA MET A 163 -7.70 5.89 -0.68
C MET A 163 -7.29 4.41 -0.71
N TRP A 164 -8.18 3.47 -1.08
CA TRP A 164 -7.95 2.02 -0.89
C TRP A 164 -8.26 1.25 -2.17
N GLY A 165 -7.23 1.10 -3.02
CA GLY A 165 -7.13 0.01 -3.99
C GLY A 165 -8.08 -0.06 -5.18
N MET A 166 -9.04 0.85 -5.31
CA MET A 166 -10.10 0.78 -6.33
C MET A 166 -9.86 1.75 -7.49
N TYR A 167 -8.72 1.60 -8.14
CA TYR A 167 -8.22 2.55 -9.13
C TYR A 167 -9.07 2.66 -10.39
N LEU A 168 -9.75 1.59 -10.80
CA LEU A 168 -10.70 1.62 -11.92
C LEU A 168 -11.85 2.60 -11.69
N ARG A 169 -12.25 2.83 -10.44
CA ARG A 169 -13.32 3.79 -10.09
C ARG A 169 -12.81 5.21 -9.88
N SER A 170 -11.53 5.47 -10.15
CA SER A 170 -10.96 6.81 -10.07
C SER A 170 -11.23 7.61 -11.34
N SER A 171 -11.26 8.94 -11.22
CA SER A 171 -11.45 9.88 -12.33
C SER A 171 -10.36 9.81 -13.40
N LEU A 172 -9.21 9.17 -13.08
CA LEU A 172 -8.20 8.86 -14.08
C LEU A 172 -8.66 7.76 -15.04
N ASN A 173 -9.52 6.85 -14.61
CA ASN A 173 -9.92 5.66 -15.39
C ASN A 173 -11.38 5.73 -15.88
N GLU A 174 -12.31 6.31 -15.11
CA GLU A 174 -13.73 6.43 -15.47
C GLU A 174 -14.22 7.90 -15.45
N THR A 175 -15.08 8.25 -16.40
CA THR A 175 -15.73 9.58 -16.43
C THR A 175 -16.71 9.70 -15.26
N GLY A 176 -16.42 10.61 -14.32
CA GLY A 176 -17.20 10.71 -13.07
C GLY A 176 -16.67 9.86 -11.91
N GLY A 177 -15.50 9.21 -12.05
CA GLY A 177 -14.81 8.53 -10.95
C GLY A 177 -14.22 9.47 -9.91
N PHE A 178 -13.61 8.92 -8.85
CA PHE A 178 -13.07 9.70 -7.73
C PHE A 178 -11.86 10.57 -8.10
N PRO A 179 -11.78 11.83 -7.63
CA PRO A 179 -10.72 12.76 -8.03
C PRO A 179 -9.34 12.27 -7.58
N VAL A 180 -8.48 11.90 -8.53
CA VAL A 180 -7.17 11.31 -8.21
C VAL A 180 -6.24 12.26 -7.48
N GLY A 181 -6.34 13.56 -7.71
CA GLY A 181 -5.57 14.54 -6.94
C GLY A 181 -5.78 14.38 -5.43
N VAL A 182 -7.02 14.12 -5.01
CA VAL A 182 -7.36 13.92 -3.59
C VAL A 182 -6.74 12.63 -3.05
N ILE A 183 -6.72 11.57 -3.85
CA ILE A 183 -6.10 10.29 -3.50
C ILE A 183 -4.61 10.47 -3.22
N ILE A 184 -3.88 11.04 -4.20
CA ILE A 184 -2.44 11.24 -4.10
C ILE A 184 -2.09 12.15 -2.91
N VAL A 185 -2.84 13.23 -2.71
CA VAL A 185 -2.65 14.13 -1.57
C VAL A 185 -2.86 13.38 -0.26
N THR A 186 -3.88 12.54 -0.17
CA THR A 186 -4.17 11.80 1.05
C THR A 186 -3.07 10.77 1.36
N GLU A 187 -2.61 10.02 0.36
CA GLU A 187 -1.50 9.06 0.53
C GLU A 187 -0.20 9.76 0.96
N ALA A 188 0.07 10.95 0.42
CA ALA A 188 1.20 11.77 0.83
C ALA A 188 1.06 12.28 2.28
N VAL A 189 -0.15 12.67 2.68
CA VAL A 189 -0.46 13.07 4.07
C VAL A 189 -0.28 11.89 5.02
N LEU A 190 -0.72 10.69 4.66
CA LEU A 190 -0.57 9.49 5.49
C LEU A 190 0.90 9.12 5.69
N LEU A 191 1.72 9.25 4.64
CA LEU A 191 3.18 9.10 4.71
C LEU A 191 3.80 10.11 5.70
N ALA A 192 3.47 11.40 5.53
CA ALA A 192 4.01 12.47 6.38
C ALA A 192 3.55 12.35 7.85
N ALA A 193 2.27 12.02 8.07
CA ALA A 193 1.71 11.78 9.38
C ALA A 193 2.37 10.58 10.05
N SER A 194 2.58 9.48 9.33
CA SER A 194 3.26 8.29 9.85
C SER A 194 4.68 8.60 10.33
N PHE A 195 5.41 9.41 9.56
CA PHE A 195 6.74 9.87 9.95
C PHE A 195 6.71 10.76 11.20
N ALA A 196 5.82 11.75 11.23
CA ALA A 196 5.73 12.71 12.32
C ALA A 196 5.29 12.04 13.64
N VAL A 197 4.25 11.21 13.60
CA VAL A 197 3.75 10.49 14.78
C VAL A 197 4.81 9.56 15.36
N GLY A 198 5.51 8.80 14.52
CA GLY A 198 6.59 7.93 15.00
C GLY A 198 7.74 8.70 15.64
N ARG A 199 8.08 9.88 15.10
CA ARG A 199 9.11 10.74 15.66
C ARG A 199 8.72 11.27 17.05
N GLU A 200 7.50 11.78 17.19
CA GLU A 200 7.02 12.33 18.47
C GLU A 200 6.83 11.23 19.53
N TYR A 201 6.33 10.06 19.13
CA TYR A 201 6.23 8.89 20.02
C TYR A 201 7.59 8.51 20.61
N LEU A 202 8.63 8.43 19.77
CA LEU A 202 9.98 8.06 20.21
C LEU A 202 10.65 9.11 21.08
N LYS A 203 10.46 10.40 20.80
CA LYS A 203 10.95 11.48 21.68
C LYS A 203 10.36 11.33 23.08
N LYS A 204 9.03 11.19 23.15
CA LYS A 204 8.31 11.03 24.41
C LYS A 204 8.82 9.84 25.23
N GLU A 205 9.00 8.67 24.62
CA GLU A 205 9.57 7.49 25.29
C GLU A 205 11.00 7.69 25.80
N THR A 206 11.82 8.49 25.10
CA THR A 206 13.20 8.74 25.50
C THR A 206 13.29 9.71 26.69
N ASP A 207 12.34 10.66 26.80
CA ASP A 207 12.29 11.62 27.90
C ASP A 207 11.84 11.00 29.25
N TYR A 208 11.26 9.79 29.22
CA TYR A 208 10.86 9.04 30.42
C TYR A 208 11.89 8.01 30.91
N ILE A 209 13.03 7.87 30.22
CA ILE A 209 14.15 6.97 30.57
C ILE A 209 15.31 7.78 31.11
#